data_AF-A0A6L8K6Q2-F1
#
_entry.id   AF-A0A6L8K6Q2-F1
#
_cell.length_a   1.000
_cell.length_b   1.000
_cell.length_c   1.000
_cell.angle_alpha   90.00
_cell.angle_beta   90.00
_cell.angle_gamma   90.00
#
_symmetry.space_group_name_H-M   'P 1'
#
loop_
_entity.id
_entity.type
_entity.pdbx_description
1 polymer ?
#
loop_
_entity_poly.entity_id
_entity_poly.type
_entity_poly.pdbx_seq_one_letter_code
_entity_poly.pdbx_strand_id
1 'polypeptide(L)'
;MHATELRLIQLARQIGGVAQQAALAYEQAQAGLQLGRLFTLESVATTEGTRQALDIVDRLTELHQAHQQMFAKFVPAMMQQISEAIAALPAEKVHEYEQGLIPSLNTTLAGQAEFYANRDRWIAAVREMFAIVDRNRDVISFDDGQILFHDDDVIDRYEAAQQVINDIHEYEVAHMQEKAARAMAASAYLAALENGAAQ
;
A
#
# COMPACT_ATOMS: atom_id res chain seq x y z
N MET A 1 32.44 15.15 9.64
CA MET A 1 31.58 14.56 8.59
C MET A 1 32.31 14.68 7.27
N HIS A 2 32.63 13.56 6.63
CA HIS A 2 33.39 13.51 5.38
C HIS A 2 32.52 13.99 4.20
N ALA A 3 33.12 14.52 3.13
CA ALA A 3 32.36 15.05 1.98
C ALA A 3 31.47 13.97 1.31
N THR A 4 31.90 12.72 1.34
CA THR A 4 31.17 11.57 0.79
C THR A 4 30.00 11.14 1.68
N GLU A 5 30.11 11.26 3.01
CA GLU A 5 29.00 11.05 3.94
C GLU A 5 27.90 12.10 3.75
N LEU A 6 28.29 13.38 3.60
CA LEU A 6 27.34 14.46 3.33
C LEU A 6 26.59 14.22 2.01
N ARG A 7 27.29 13.74 0.97
CA ARG A 7 26.68 13.40 -0.32
C ARG A 7 25.67 12.25 -0.18
N LEU A 8 25.99 11.21 0.59
CA LEU A 8 25.06 10.10 0.85
C LEU A 8 23.80 10.59 1.58
N ILE A 9 23.95 11.46 2.59
CA ILE A 9 22.82 12.05 3.32
C ILE A 9 21.94 12.90 2.40
N GLN A 10 22.54 13.74 1.55
CA GLN A 10 21.80 14.55 0.58
C GLN A 10 21.04 13.69 -0.43
N LEU A 11 21.68 12.63 -0.93
CA LEU A 11 21.06 11.67 -1.82
C LEU A 11 19.86 10.99 -1.14
N ALA A 12 20.03 10.48 0.09
CA ALA A 12 18.97 9.84 0.85
C ALA A 12 17.77 10.78 1.08
N ARG A 13 18.02 12.08 1.34
CA ARG A 13 16.96 13.10 1.49
C ARG A 13 16.21 13.35 0.19
N GLN A 14 16.92 13.47 -0.92
CA GLN A 14 16.30 13.67 -2.23
C GLN A 14 15.42 12.48 -2.60
N ILE A 15 15.96 11.28 -2.42
CA ILE A 15 15.29 10.00 -2.61
C ILE A 15 14.02 9.91 -1.76
N GLY A 16 14.14 10.17 -0.45
CA GLY A 16 13.03 10.14 0.48
C GLY A 16 11.93 11.16 0.14
N GLY A 17 12.33 12.37 -0.28
CA GLY A 17 11.39 13.41 -0.70
C GLY A 17 10.57 13.02 -1.92
N VAL A 18 11.20 12.42 -2.95
CA VAL A 18 10.49 11.94 -4.14
C VAL A 18 9.53 10.79 -3.77
N ALA A 19 9.99 9.84 -2.96
CA ALA A 19 9.15 8.72 -2.52
C ALA A 19 7.95 9.19 -1.69
N GLN A 20 8.13 10.19 -0.82
CA GLN A 20 7.05 10.77 -0.03
C GLN A 20 6.03 11.51 -0.90
N GLN A 21 6.49 12.30 -1.87
CA GLN A 21 5.59 13.00 -2.81
C GLN A 21 4.76 12.00 -3.63
N ALA A 22 5.40 10.93 -4.10
CA ALA A 22 4.75 9.82 -4.78
C ALA A 22 3.64 9.18 -3.93
N ALA A 23 3.95 8.84 -2.68
CA ALA A 23 2.98 8.24 -1.75
C ALA A 23 1.80 9.18 -1.48
N LEU A 24 2.07 10.47 -1.21
CA LEU A 24 1.02 11.47 -0.98
C LEU A 24 0.13 11.67 -2.21
N ALA A 25 0.71 11.71 -3.41
CA ALA A 25 -0.07 11.83 -4.64
C ALA A 25 -0.99 10.62 -4.85
N TYR A 26 -0.49 9.42 -4.56
CA TYR A 26 -1.27 8.20 -4.62
C TYR A 26 -2.42 8.19 -3.60
N GLU A 27 -2.15 8.53 -2.33
CA GLU A 27 -3.16 8.62 -1.27
C GLU A 27 -4.24 9.64 -1.60
N GLN A 28 -3.87 10.82 -2.10
CA GLN A 28 -4.82 11.86 -2.51
C GLN A 28 -5.71 11.41 -3.67
N ALA A 29 -5.12 10.79 -4.70
CA ALA A 29 -5.86 10.26 -5.82
C ALA A 29 -6.82 9.14 -5.38
N GLN A 30 -6.38 8.25 -4.49
CA GLN A 30 -7.22 7.19 -3.93
C GLN A 30 -8.36 7.74 -3.07
N ALA A 31 -8.11 8.76 -2.25
CA ALA A 31 -9.16 9.43 -1.48
C ALA A 31 -10.23 10.05 -2.40
N GLY A 32 -9.83 10.58 -3.56
CA GLY A 32 -10.71 11.11 -4.59
C GLY A 32 -11.69 10.06 -5.18
N LEU A 33 -11.33 8.77 -5.14
CA LEU A 33 -12.19 7.68 -5.61
C LEU A 33 -13.30 7.32 -4.63
N GLN A 34 -13.25 7.81 -3.38
CA GLN A 34 -14.28 7.60 -2.36
C GLN A 34 -14.67 6.13 -2.19
N LEU A 35 -13.66 5.24 -2.05
CA LEU A 35 -13.83 3.78 -2.04
C LEU A 35 -14.86 3.26 -1.02
N GLY A 36 -15.10 4.01 0.07
CA GLY A 36 -16.16 3.67 1.04
C GLY A 36 -17.57 3.63 0.44
N ARG A 37 -17.81 4.31 -0.69
CA ARG A 37 -19.10 4.27 -1.41
C ARG A 37 -19.33 2.96 -2.15
N LEU A 38 -18.29 2.16 -2.41
CA LEU A 38 -18.44 0.86 -3.07
C LEU A 38 -19.32 -0.07 -2.23
N PHE A 39 -19.18 -0.03 -0.91
CA PHE A 39 -19.85 -0.97 -0.01
C PHE A 39 -21.22 -0.48 0.49
N THR A 40 -21.92 0.33 -0.31
CA THR A 40 -23.30 0.76 -0.01
C THR A 40 -24.29 -0.13 -0.75
N LEU A 41 -25.52 -0.21 -0.23
CA LEU A 41 -26.60 -0.94 -0.90
C LEU A 41 -26.89 -0.39 -2.30
N GLU A 42 -26.81 0.94 -2.47
CA GLU A 42 -27.03 1.60 -3.77
C GLU A 42 -26.11 1.06 -4.87
N SER A 43 -24.86 0.77 -4.53
CA SER A 43 -23.83 0.25 -5.43
C SER A 43 -24.11 -1.17 -5.93
N VAL A 44 -24.99 -1.93 -5.28
CA VAL A 44 -25.31 -3.32 -5.64
C VAL A 44 -26.77 -3.51 -6.08
N ALA A 45 -27.69 -2.75 -5.48
CA ALA A 45 -29.13 -2.89 -5.68
C ALA A 45 -29.59 -2.52 -7.10
N THR A 46 -28.82 -1.70 -7.80
CA THR A 46 -29.17 -1.24 -9.15
C THR A 46 -28.07 -1.56 -10.15
N THR A 47 -28.46 -1.81 -11.41
CA THR A 47 -27.51 -1.99 -12.52
C THR A 47 -26.63 -0.77 -12.73
N GLU A 48 -27.20 0.43 -12.58
CA GLU A 48 -26.44 1.68 -12.67
C GLU A 48 -25.41 1.80 -11.55
N GLY A 49 -25.81 1.54 -10.30
CA GLY A 49 -24.92 1.56 -9.15
C GLY A 49 -23.76 0.56 -9.29
N THR A 50 -24.04 -0.66 -9.74
CA THR A 50 -22.99 -1.67 -9.96
C THR A 50 -22.04 -1.28 -11.07
N ARG A 51 -22.53 -0.67 -12.15
CA ARG A 51 -21.69 -0.15 -13.22
C ARG A 51 -20.79 0.99 -12.73
N GLN A 52 -21.32 1.92 -11.95
CA GLN A 52 -20.55 3.01 -11.36
C GLN A 52 -19.49 2.49 -10.38
N ALA A 53 -19.82 1.49 -9.59
CA ALA A 53 -18.86 0.85 -8.69
C ALA A 53 -17.72 0.17 -9.46
N LEU A 54 -18.03 -0.55 -10.54
CA LEU A 54 -17.02 -1.16 -11.41
C LEU A 54 -16.12 -0.11 -12.08
N ASP A 55 -16.66 1.02 -12.53
CA ASP A 55 -15.86 2.14 -13.08
C ASP A 55 -14.90 2.73 -12.04
N ILE A 56 -15.34 2.87 -10.78
CA ILE A 56 -14.44 3.29 -9.68
C ILE A 56 -13.31 2.27 -9.47
N VAL A 57 -13.61 0.97 -9.54
CA VAL A 57 -12.61 -0.10 -9.42
C VAL A 57 -11.63 -0.10 -10.60
N ASP A 58 -12.10 0.19 -11.82
CA ASP A 58 -11.25 0.37 -12.99
C ASP A 58 -10.28 1.55 -12.80
N ARG A 59 -10.77 2.71 -12.37
CA ARG A 59 -9.93 3.88 -12.07
C ARG A 59 -8.93 3.60 -10.96
N LEU A 60 -9.32 2.84 -9.92
CA LEU A 60 -8.39 2.40 -8.88
C LEU A 60 -7.30 1.48 -9.46
N THR A 61 -7.66 0.58 -10.38
CA THR A 61 -6.73 -0.31 -11.07
C THR A 61 -5.69 0.50 -11.85
N GLU A 62 -6.13 1.48 -12.63
CA GLU A 62 -5.24 2.37 -13.39
C GLU A 62 -4.30 3.17 -12.49
N LEU A 63 -4.85 3.77 -11.42
CA LEU A 63 -4.06 4.50 -10.42
C LEU A 63 -3.00 3.61 -9.78
N HIS A 64 -3.39 2.39 -9.40
CA HIS A 64 -2.51 1.42 -8.77
C HIS A 64 -1.36 1.01 -9.69
N GLN A 65 -1.68 0.65 -10.93
CA GLN A 65 -0.69 0.28 -11.94
C GLN A 65 0.25 1.43 -12.27
N ALA A 66 -0.25 2.66 -12.37
CA ALA A 66 0.59 3.83 -12.62
C ALA A 66 1.60 4.05 -11.48
N HIS A 67 1.16 3.92 -10.23
CA HIS A 67 2.04 4.05 -9.06
C HIS A 67 3.08 2.91 -9.01
N GLN A 68 2.66 1.67 -9.26
CA GLN A 68 3.55 0.52 -9.33
C GLN A 68 4.61 0.66 -10.44
N GLN A 69 4.23 1.11 -11.63
CA GLN A 69 5.15 1.34 -12.74
C GLN A 69 6.17 2.45 -12.45
N MET A 70 5.73 3.54 -11.81
CA MET A 70 6.64 4.58 -11.35
C MET A 70 7.65 4.01 -10.36
N PHE A 71 7.20 3.22 -9.37
CA PHE A 71 8.06 2.61 -8.37
C PHE A 71 9.06 1.62 -8.99
N ALA A 72 8.61 0.79 -9.94
CA ALA A 72 9.44 -0.17 -10.67
C ALA A 72 10.56 0.50 -11.48
N LYS A 73 10.34 1.72 -11.98
CA LYS A 73 11.37 2.51 -12.67
C LYS A 73 12.30 3.23 -11.70
N PHE A 74 11.73 3.74 -10.60
CA PHE A 74 12.43 4.58 -9.64
C PHE A 74 13.39 3.78 -8.73
N VAL A 75 12.93 2.65 -8.17
CA VAL A 75 13.69 1.86 -7.20
C VAL A 75 15.04 1.39 -7.73
N PRO A 76 15.16 0.78 -8.92
CA PRO A 76 16.46 0.30 -9.41
C PRO A 76 17.47 1.45 -9.57
N ALA A 77 17.03 2.58 -10.14
CA ALA A 77 17.87 3.75 -10.32
C ALA A 77 18.35 4.34 -8.99
N MET A 78 17.49 4.32 -7.97
CA MET A 78 17.87 4.75 -6.63
C MET A 78 18.83 3.80 -5.95
N MET A 79 18.57 2.49 -6.01
CA MET A 79 19.43 1.48 -5.39
C MET A 79 20.83 1.51 -6.02
N GLN A 80 20.93 1.76 -7.32
CA GLN A 80 22.20 2.00 -7.99
C GLN A 80 22.91 3.23 -7.41
N GLN A 81 22.25 4.38 -7.34
CA GLN A 81 22.85 5.62 -6.80
C GLN A 81 23.28 5.49 -5.35
N ILE A 82 22.48 4.82 -4.50
CA ILE A 82 22.82 4.56 -3.09
C ILE A 82 24.04 3.64 -3.01
N SER A 83 24.08 2.56 -3.80
CA SER A 83 25.20 1.62 -3.80
C SER A 83 26.51 2.30 -4.25
N GLU A 84 26.46 3.12 -5.30
CA GLU A 84 27.60 3.92 -5.76
C GLU A 84 28.07 4.92 -4.70
N ALA A 85 27.14 5.56 -3.99
CA ALA A 85 27.45 6.50 -2.91
C ALA A 85 28.07 5.80 -1.69
N ILE A 86 27.60 4.60 -1.33
CA ILE A 86 28.20 3.77 -0.27
C ILE A 86 29.62 3.34 -0.67
N ALA A 87 29.82 2.87 -1.90
CA ALA A 87 31.15 2.43 -2.38
C ALA A 87 32.19 3.56 -2.38
N ALA A 88 31.77 4.82 -2.41
CA ALA A 88 32.64 5.99 -2.31
C ALA A 88 32.98 6.41 -0.85
N LEU A 89 32.41 5.74 0.16
CA LEU A 89 32.75 5.98 1.56
C LEU A 89 34.12 5.39 1.95
N PRO A 90 34.74 5.88 3.03
CA PRO A 90 35.88 5.19 3.64
C PRO A 90 35.51 3.74 3.99
N ALA A 91 36.44 2.79 3.83
CA ALA A 91 36.19 1.35 4.00
C ALA A 91 35.57 1.00 5.37
N GLU A 92 35.99 1.70 6.43
CA GLU A 92 35.46 1.53 7.78
C GLU A 92 33.97 1.86 7.88
N LYS A 93 33.49 2.82 7.06
CA LYS A 93 32.09 3.23 7.00
C LYS A 93 31.27 2.38 6.06
N VAL A 94 31.85 1.86 4.96
CA VAL A 94 31.15 0.97 4.04
C VAL A 94 30.48 -0.18 4.80
N HIS A 95 31.22 -0.84 5.69
CA HIS A 95 30.71 -1.97 6.46
C HIS A 95 29.55 -1.60 7.41
N GLU A 96 29.63 -0.42 8.03
CA GLU A 96 28.57 0.11 8.91
C GLU A 96 27.25 0.32 8.12
N TYR A 97 27.33 0.89 6.92
CA TYR A 97 26.17 1.12 6.07
C TYR A 97 25.64 -0.17 5.41
N GLU A 98 26.51 -1.11 5.07
CA GLU A 98 26.09 -2.43 4.55
C GLU A 98 25.29 -3.23 5.58
N GLN A 99 25.64 -3.14 6.87
CA GLN A 99 24.93 -3.86 7.93
C GLN A 99 23.66 -3.14 8.43
N GLY A 100 23.58 -1.81 8.28
CA GLY A 100 22.43 -1.03 8.75
C GLY A 100 21.45 -0.63 7.65
N LEU A 101 21.94 0.12 6.66
CA LEU A 101 21.10 0.78 5.65
C LEU A 101 20.51 -0.23 4.65
N ILE A 102 21.31 -1.17 4.14
CA ILE A 102 20.86 -2.12 3.12
C ILE A 102 19.72 -3.03 3.62
N PRO A 103 19.80 -3.67 4.81
CA PRO A 103 18.69 -4.47 5.33
C PRO A 103 17.40 -3.67 5.54
N SER A 104 17.53 -2.41 5.99
CA SER A 104 16.39 -1.50 6.18
C SER A 104 15.71 -1.15 4.86
N LEU A 105 16.51 -0.86 3.82
CA LEU A 105 16.00 -0.63 2.46
C LEU A 105 15.30 -1.88 1.92
N ASN A 106 15.91 -3.06 2.04
CA ASN A 106 15.32 -4.31 1.59
C ASN A 106 13.99 -4.60 2.29
N THR A 107 13.91 -4.39 3.61
CA THR A 107 12.66 -4.53 4.37
C THR A 107 11.58 -3.57 3.87
N THR A 108 11.95 -2.33 3.58
CA THR A 108 11.02 -1.32 3.05
C THR A 108 10.51 -1.70 1.66
N LEU A 109 11.40 -2.16 0.77
CA LEU A 109 11.04 -2.60 -0.57
C LEU A 109 10.17 -3.85 -0.56
N ALA A 110 10.44 -4.80 0.34
CA ALA A 110 9.63 -5.99 0.54
C ALA A 110 8.21 -5.62 1.00
N GLY A 111 8.08 -4.74 2.01
CA GLY A 111 6.77 -4.26 2.47
C GLY A 111 6.00 -3.51 1.38
N GLN A 112 6.69 -2.73 0.54
CA GLN A 112 6.05 -2.06 -0.59
C GLN A 112 5.58 -3.05 -1.67
N ALA A 113 6.37 -4.09 -1.97
CA ALA A 113 5.97 -5.14 -2.90
C ALA A 113 4.75 -5.92 -2.39
N GLU A 114 4.73 -6.22 -1.09
CA GLU A 114 3.59 -6.88 -0.43
C GLU A 114 2.33 -6.01 -0.46
N PHE A 115 2.46 -4.70 -0.23
CA PHE A 115 1.36 -3.74 -0.42
C PHE A 115 0.76 -3.80 -1.83
N TYR A 116 1.60 -3.81 -2.88
CA TYR A 116 1.11 -3.92 -4.26
C TYR A 116 0.36 -5.23 -4.48
N ALA A 117 0.92 -6.36 -4.05
CA ALA A 117 0.29 -7.66 -4.21
C ALA A 117 -1.05 -7.75 -3.47
N ASN A 118 -1.13 -7.23 -2.25
CA ASN A 118 -2.38 -7.20 -1.50
C ASN A 118 -3.41 -6.26 -2.13
N ARG A 119 -2.99 -5.10 -2.63
CA ARG A 119 -3.91 -4.18 -3.31
C ARG A 119 -4.46 -4.76 -4.62
N ASP A 120 -3.64 -5.46 -5.40
CA ASP A 120 -4.10 -6.20 -6.59
C ASP A 120 -5.16 -7.25 -6.24
N ARG A 121 -4.91 -8.04 -5.19
CA ARG A 121 -5.88 -9.03 -4.69
C ARG A 121 -7.18 -8.38 -4.21
N TRP A 122 -7.09 -7.25 -3.52
CA TRP A 122 -8.25 -6.48 -3.06
C TRP A 122 -9.08 -5.98 -4.25
N ILE A 123 -8.44 -5.39 -5.26
CA ILE A 123 -9.09 -4.90 -6.48
C ILE A 123 -9.81 -6.03 -7.21
N ALA A 124 -9.15 -7.19 -7.35
CA ALA A 124 -9.73 -8.37 -7.99
C ALA A 124 -10.95 -8.89 -7.23
N ALA A 125 -10.88 -8.98 -5.90
CA ALA A 125 -11.98 -9.43 -5.06
C ALA A 125 -13.19 -8.49 -5.12
N VAL A 126 -12.98 -7.17 -5.02
CA VAL A 126 -14.05 -6.19 -5.15
C VAL A 126 -14.71 -6.26 -6.53
N ARG A 127 -13.91 -6.37 -7.59
CA ARG A 127 -14.43 -6.54 -8.96
C ARG A 127 -15.29 -7.81 -9.07
N GLU A 128 -14.84 -8.92 -8.50
CA GLU A 128 -15.58 -10.18 -8.51
C GLU A 128 -16.91 -10.05 -7.75
N MET A 129 -16.95 -9.41 -6.57
CA MET A 129 -18.20 -9.17 -5.85
C MET A 129 -19.24 -8.45 -6.72
N PHE A 130 -18.85 -7.35 -7.38
CA PHE A 130 -19.77 -6.63 -8.26
C PHE A 130 -20.14 -7.41 -9.51
N ALA A 131 -19.21 -8.20 -10.07
CA ALA A 131 -19.49 -9.06 -11.22
C ALA A 131 -20.47 -10.19 -10.86
N ILE A 132 -20.39 -10.75 -9.64
CA ILE A 132 -21.34 -11.74 -9.13
C ILE A 132 -22.73 -11.10 -9.03
N VAL A 133 -22.82 -9.92 -8.41
CA VAL A 133 -24.10 -9.20 -8.29
C VAL A 133 -24.70 -8.92 -9.68
N ASP A 134 -23.90 -8.44 -10.63
CA ASP A 134 -24.41 -8.05 -11.94
C ASP A 134 -24.88 -9.24 -12.79
N ARG A 135 -24.18 -10.38 -12.72
CA ARG A 135 -24.48 -11.56 -13.53
C ARG A 135 -25.60 -12.44 -12.98
N ASN A 136 -25.94 -12.31 -11.70
CA ASN A 136 -26.88 -13.19 -11.00
C ASN A 136 -28.08 -12.42 -10.40
N ARG A 137 -28.47 -11.29 -11.02
CA ARG A 137 -29.58 -10.45 -10.52
C ARG A 137 -30.93 -11.16 -10.46
N ASP A 138 -31.11 -12.23 -11.23
CA ASP A 138 -32.31 -13.07 -11.24
C ASP A 138 -32.44 -13.94 -9.97
N VAL A 139 -31.33 -14.22 -9.28
CA VAL A 139 -31.27 -14.99 -8.03
C VAL A 139 -30.79 -14.16 -6.84
N ILE A 140 -30.77 -12.83 -6.97
CA ILE A 140 -30.43 -11.88 -5.90
C ILE A 140 -31.58 -10.91 -5.72
N SER A 141 -32.09 -10.76 -4.50
CA SER A 141 -33.05 -9.72 -4.15
C SER A 141 -32.50 -8.75 -3.12
N PHE A 142 -33.06 -7.54 -3.10
CA PHE A 142 -32.69 -6.49 -2.15
C PHE A 142 -33.93 -6.14 -1.34
N ASP A 143 -33.92 -6.42 -0.04
CA ASP A 143 -35.06 -6.21 0.86
C ASP A 143 -34.59 -5.69 2.22
N ASP A 144 -35.36 -4.78 2.84
CA ASP A 144 -35.06 -4.15 4.14
C ASP A 144 -33.59 -3.69 4.33
N GLY A 145 -32.97 -3.22 3.26
CA GLY A 145 -31.59 -2.73 3.29
C GLY A 145 -30.52 -3.83 3.17
N GLN A 146 -30.91 -5.08 2.91
CA GLN A 146 -30.06 -6.25 2.85
C GLN A 146 -30.00 -6.84 1.44
N ILE A 147 -28.93 -7.58 1.17
CA ILE A 147 -28.79 -8.42 -0.02
C ILE A 147 -29.20 -9.83 0.37
N LEU A 148 -30.11 -10.43 -0.37
CA LEU A 148 -30.56 -11.81 -0.19
C LEU A 148 -30.18 -12.61 -1.43
N PHE A 149 -29.43 -13.69 -1.22
CA PHE A 149 -29.04 -14.65 -2.25
C PHE A 149 -29.97 -15.86 -2.20
N HIS A 150 -30.49 -16.27 -3.36
CA HIS A 150 -31.40 -17.41 -3.50
C HIS A 150 -30.73 -18.64 -4.13
N ASP A 151 -29.40 -18.59 -4.28
CA ASP A 151 -28.57 -19.62 -4.87
C ASP A 151 -27.29 -19.78 -4.03
N ASP A 152 -27.04 -21.01 -3.57
CA ASP A 152 -25.94 -21.34 -2.66
C ASP A 152 -24.56 -21.17 -3.31
N ASP A 153 -24.43 -21.43 -4.62
CA ASP A 153 -23.15 -21.25 -5.34
C ASP A 153 -22.82 -19.75 -5.50
N VAL A 154 -23.85 -18.90 -5.61
CA VAL A 154 -23.68 -17.45 -5.74
C VAL A 154 -23.24 -16.83 -4.41
N ILE A 155 -23.84 -17.25 -3.29
CA ILE A 155 -23.45 -16.77 -1.95
C ILE A 155 -22.03 -17.22 -1.60
N ASP A 156 -21.67 -18.49 -1.83
CA ASP A 156 -20.33 -19.01 -1.53
C ASP A 156 -19.23 -18.21 -2.26
N ARG A 157 -19.46 -17.88 -3.53
CA ARG A 157 -18.52 -17.07 -4.31
C ARG A 157 -18.45 -15.63 -3.83
N TYR A 158 -19.58 -15.04 -3.45
CA TYR A 158 -19.63 -13.68 -2.93
C TYR A 158 -18.90 -13.59 -1.58
N GLU A 159 -19.16 -14.54 -0.68
CA GLU A 159 -18.48 -14.65 0.62
C GLU A 159 -16.98 -14.89 0.47
N ALA A 160 -16.55 -15.73 -0.47
CA ALA A 160 -15.13 -15.94 -0.74
C ALA A 160 -14.43 -14.64 -1.18
N ALA A 161 -15.06 -13.85 -2.04
CA ALA A 161 -14.52 -12.55 -2.46
C ALA A 161 -14.50 -11.55 -1.28
N GLN A 162 -15.56 -11.52 -0.47
CA GLN A 162 -15.62 -10.68 0.72
C GLN A 162 -14.55 -11.07 1.76
N GLN A 163 -14.28 -12.36 1.94
CA GLN A 163 -13.25 -12.83 2.85
C GLN A 163 -11.86 -12.33 2.45
N VAL A 164 -11.52 -12.34 1.14
CA VAL A 164 -10.24 -11.78 0.66
C VAL A 164 -10.10 -10.30 1.04
N ILE A 165 -11.18 -9.52 0.91
CA ILE A 165 -11.19 -8.10 1.30
C ILE A 165 -10.92 -7.94 2.79
N ASN A 166 -11.59 -8.75 3.62
CA ASN A 166 -11.45 -8.71 5.07
C ASN A 166 -10.04 -9.10 5.51
N ASP A 167 -9.49 -10.19 4.97
CA ASP A 167 -8.12 -10.66 5.27
C ASP A 167 -7.08 -9.58 4.98
N ILE A 168 -7.23 -8.89 3.84
CA ILE A 168 -6.32 -7.81 3.45
C ILE A 168 -6.48 -6.61 4.38
N HIS A 169 -7.71 -6.27 4.76
CA HIS A 169 -7.95 -5.17 5.70
C HIS A 169 -7.33 -5.46 7.08
N GLU A 170 -7.52 -6.67 7.61
CA GLU A 170 -6.93 -7.11 8.88
C GLU A 170 -5.40 -7.05 8.83
N TYR A 171 -4.81 -7.54 7.73
CA TYR A 171 -3.38 -7.43 7.49
C TYR A 171 -2.91 -5.97 7.47
N GLU A 172 -3.60 -5.08 6.73
CA GLU A 172 -3.23 -3.65 6.64
C GLU A 172 -3.28 -2.96 8.00
N VAL A 173 -4.30 -3.26 8.81
CA VAL A 173 -4.44 -2.73 10.18
C VAL A 173 -3.29 -3.22 11.06
N ALA A 174 -2.98 -4.53 11.06
CA ALA A 174 -1.89 -5.08 11.83
C ALA A 174 -0.54 -4.48 11.42
N HIS A 175 -0.30 -4.33 10.11
CA HIS A 175 0.93 -3.77 9.58
C HIS A 175 1.09 -2.28 9.95
N MET A 176 0.02 -1.49 9.94
CA MET A 176 0.05 -0.09 10.41
C MET A 176 0.37 0.00 11.90
N GLN A 177 -0.21 -0.87 12.73
CA GLN A 177 0.07 -0.91 14.16
C GLN A 177 1.54 -1.24 14.43
N GLU A 178 2.10 -2.21 13.71
CA GLU A 178 3.51 -2.55 13.82
C GLU A 178 4.41 -1.38 13.40
N LYS A 179 4.10 -0.72 12.29
CA LYS A 179 4.85 0.46 11.82
C LYS A 179 4.81 1.60 12.84
N ALA A 180 3.66 1.85 13.46
CA ALA A 180 3.51 2.84 14.52
C ALA A 180 4.32 2.48 15.77
N ALA A 181 4.31 1.22 16.19
CA ALA A 181 5.11 0.73 17.31
C ALA A 181 6.63 0.90 17.07
N ARG A 182 7.11 0.55 15.88
CA ARG A 182 8.52 0.76 15.49
C ARG A 182 8.90 2.25 15.48
N ALA A 183 8.03 3.12 14.97
CA ALA A 183 8.26 4.57 14.98
C ALA A 183 8.32 5.14 16.40
N MET A 184 7.41 4.71 17.29
CA MET A 184 7.42 5.10 18.71
C MET A 184 8.69 4.62 19.42
N ALA A 185 9.12 3.38 19.18
CA ALA A 185 10.35 2.84 19.77
C ALA A 185 11.60 3.60 19.29
N ALA A 186 11.68 3.93 17.99
CA ALA A 186 12.76 4.73 17.43
C ALA A 186 12.77 6.16 18.02
N SER A 187 11.61 6.79 18.18
CA SER A 187 11.49 8.12 18.79
C SER A 187 11.90 8.11 20.26
N ALA A 188 11.51 7.09 21.03
CA ALA A 188 11.90 6.94 22.43
C ALA A 188 13.42 6.72 22.59
N TYR A 189 14.02 5.94 21.69
CA TYR A 189 15.46 5.73 21.64
C TYR A 189 16.22 7.03 21.32
N LEU A 190 15.77 7.82 20.32
CA LEU A 190 16.36 9.10 20.00
C LEU A 190 16.26 10.10 21.16
N ALA A 191 15.10 10.18 21.82
CA ALA A 191 14.93 11.02 23.01
C ALA A 191 15.84 10.60 24.17
N ALA A 192 16.07 9.30 24.36
CA ALA A 192 17.01 8.80 25.38
C ALA A 192 18.46 9.17 25.06
N LEU A 193 18.86 9.13 23.78
CA LEU A 193 20.18 9.56 23.34
C LEU A 193 20.40 11.07 23.51
N GLU A 194 19.40 11.89 23.18
CA GLU A 194 19.46 13.35 23.36
C GLU A 194 19.58 13.74 24.84
N ASN A 195 18.88 13.03 25.73
CA ASN A 195 18.97 13.26 27.17
C ASN A 195 20.28 12.72 27.78
N GLY A 196 20.86 11.66 27.20
CA GLY A 196 22.13 11.08 27.62
C GLY A 196 23.37 11.83 27.12
N ALA A 197 23.28 12.52 25.98
CA ALA A 197 24.36 13.35 25.43
C ALA A 197 24.45 14.76 26.06
N ALA A 198 23.46 15.13 26.90
CA ALA A 198 23.40 16.39 27.64
C ALA A 198 23.97 16.28 29.08
N GLN A 199 24.62 15.16 29.44
CA GLN A 199 25.34 14.95 30.70
C GLN A 199 26.84 14.81 30.45
#